data_AF-A0A940CSG2-F1
#
_entry.id   AF-A0A940CSG2-F1
#
_cell.length_a   1.000
_cell.length_b   1.000
_cell.length_c   1.000
_cell.angle_alpha   90.00
_cell.angle_beta   90.00
_cell.angle_gamma   90.00
#
_symmetry.space_group_name_H-M   'P 1'
#
loop_
_entity.id
_entity.type
_entity.pdbx_description
1 polymer ?
#
loop_
_entity_poly.entity_id
_entity_poly.type
_entity_poly.pdbx_seq_one_letter_code
_entity_poly.pdbx_strand_id
1 'polypeptide(L)'
;MLPLAKMYSVLTFAENNQLFKQLAGVYDELPQTSCQMCGTCCANPRPASFMEYVNVYRYVRDNLADLHQEIVKKAIAFFFLELVDADIKCPFLGKDDRCLIYPVRPLSCRAFGILADGEHDIFVPNMAAVAEQYQKEYGITLPDEVVNFTLPACGDIKLEKGQKVNAEFLERQLLKCLALDSRFVPPDLAFEQRVTMMPLAKHLAATVLNEGIRAKRPDVMKEYLENGGSSLLLDKFVARGERFSF
;
A
#
# COMPACT_ATOMS: atom_id res chain seq x y z
N MET A 1 -9.41 6.12 9.42
CA MET A 1 -9.19 6.27 7.96
C MET A 1 -10.03 7.42 7.44
N LEU A 2 -9.66 8.08 6.35
CA LEU A 2 -10.33 9.31 5.91
C LEU A 2 -11.46 9.02 4.90
N PRO A 3 -12.73 9.37 5.23
CA PRO A 3 -13.83 9.35 4.27
C PRO A 3 -13.54 10.27 3.07
N LEU A 4 -14.08 9.94 1.90
CA LEU A 4 -13.91 10.74 0.67
C LEU A 4 -14.17 12.24 0.87
N ALA A 5 -15.22 12.59 1.61
CA ALA A 5 -15.57 13.99 1.89
C ALA A 5 -14.45 14.77 2.58
N LYS A 6 -13.56 14.09 3.31
CA LYS A 6 -12.38 14.69 3.95
C LYS A 6 -11.14 14.66 3.05
N MET A 7 -11.14 13.88 1.97
CA MET A 7 -9.99 13.77 1.05
C MET A 7 -9.71 15.10 0.34
N TYR A 8 -10.73 15.79 -0.14
CA TYR A 8 -10.56 17.09 -0.79
C TYR A 8 -10.00 18.15 0.15
N SER A 9 -10.47 18.22 1.41
CA SER A 9 -9.88 19.11 2.40
C SER A 9 -8.41 18.77 2.70
N VAL A 10 -8.07 17.48 2.73
CA VAL A 10 -6.70 17.01 2.93
C VAL A 10 -5.81 17.39 1.76
N LEU A 11 -6.28 17.22 0.52
CA LEU A 11 -5.56 17.62 -0.69
C LEU A 11 -5.28 19.12 -0.70
N THR A 12 -6.30 19.94 -0.45
CA THR A 12 -6.15 21.41 -0.37
C THR A 12 -5.18 21.80 0.74
N PHE A 13 -5.29 21.19 1.92
CA PHE A 13 -4.37 21.44 3.02
C PHE A 13 -2.92 21.06 2.65
N ALA A 14 -2.71 19.89 2.02
CA ALA A 14 -1.40 19.43 1.61
C ALA A 14 -0.76 20.35 0.56
N GLU A 15 -1.54 20.85 -0.38
CA GLU A 15 -1.09 21.79 -1.40
C GLU A 15 -0.68 23.13 -0.76
N ASN A 16 -1.56 23.73 0.05
CA ASN A 16 -1.33 25.02 0.71
C ASN A 16 -0.10 25.01 1.64
N ASN A 17 0.19 23.86 2.24
CA ASN A 17 1.35 23.67 3.13
C ASN A 17 2.57 23.06 2.42
N GLN A 18 2.55 22.95 1.08
CA GLN A 18 3.64 22.42 0.27
C GLN A 18 4.10 21.00 0.69
N LEU A 19 3.20 20.18 1.23
CA LEU A 19 3.55 18.85 1.73
C LEU A 19 3.99 17.90 0.62
N PHE A 20 3.46 18.06 -0.59
CA PHE A 20 3.93 17.29 -1.77
C PHE A 20 5.37 17.61 -2.14
N LYS A 21 5.78 18.88 -2.02
CA LYS A 21 7.16 19.30 -2.25
C LYS A 21 8.09 18.76 -1.18
N GLN A 22 7.66 18.78 0.09
CA GLN A 22 8.42 18.17 1.19
C GLN A 22 8.57 16.66 0.99
N LEU A 23 7.50 15.97 0.59
CA LEU A 23 7.55 14.53 0.28
C LEU A 23 8.49 14.22 -0.88
N ALA A 24 8.46 15.02 -1.96
CA ALA A 24 9.41 14.90 -3.06
C ALA A 24 10.87 15.05 -2.58
N GLY A 25 11.13 16.00 -1.67
CA GLY A 25 12.44 16.17 -1.06
C GLY A 25 12.94 14.93 -0.30
N VAL A 26 12.05 14.17 0.36
CA VAL A 26 12.40 12.87 0.98
C VAL A 26 12.86 11.87 -0.09
N TYR A 27 12.18 11.84 -1.23
CA TYR A 27 12.54 10.94 -2.33
C TYR A 27 13.84 11.34 -3.04
N ASP A 28 14.14 12.63 -3.13
CA ASP A 28 15.35 13.15 -3.76
C ASP A 28 16.63 12.78 -3.00
N GLU A 29 16.51 12.45 -1.70
CA GLU A 29 17.62 11.95 -0.89
C GLU A 29 17.96 10.47 -1.15
N LEU A 30 17.07 9.72 -1.81
CA LEU A 30 17.32 8.32 -2.15
C LEU A 30 18.33 8.23 -3.30
N PRO A 31 19.10 7.13 -3.38
CA PRO A 31 19.94 6.85 -4.54
C PRO A 31 19.14 6.88 -5.84
N GLN A 32 19.74 7.46 -6.88
CA GLN A 32 19.13 7.48 -8.21
C GLN A 32 19.17 6.08 -8.80
N THR A 33 18.04 5.63 -9.33
CA THR A 33 17.87 4.26 -9.82
C THR A 33 17.15 4.20 -11.16
N SER A 34 17.59 3.27 -12.00
CA SER A 34 16.84 2.80 -13.17
C SER A 34 16.13 1.49 -12.83
N CYS A 35 14.87 1.34 -13.23
CA CYS A 35 14.09 0.12 -13.07
C CYS A 35 13.48 -0.27 -14.42
N GLN A 36 13.46 -1.57 -14.74
CA GLN A 36 12.81 -2.07 -15.95
C GLN A 36 11.28 -2.05 -15.89
N MET A 37 10.70 -1.77 -14.72
CA MET A 37 9.25 -1.76 -14.47
C MET A 37 8.59 -3.11 -14.82
N CYS A 38 9.21 -4.22 -14.43
CA CYS A 38 8.77 -5.59 -14.72
C CYS A 38 7.63 -6.12 -13.82
N GLY A 39 7.15 -5.32 -12.86
CA GLY A 39 6.04 -5.73 -12.00
C GLY A 39 6.38 -6.70 -10.86
N THR A 40 7.59 -7.28 -10.78
CA THR A 40 7.96 -8.25 -9.72
C THR A 40 7.69 -7.74 -8.30
N CYS A 41 7.99 -6.47 -8.01
CA CYS A 41 7.76 -5.86 -6.69
C CYS A 41 6.27 -5.70 -6.34
N CYS A 42 5.37 -5.81 -7.33
CA CYS A 42 3.93 -5.69 -7.15
C CYS A 42 3.27 -6.98 -6.66
N ALA A 43 4.03 -8.08 -6.50
CA ALA A 43 3.53 -9.34 -5.95
C ALA A 43 3.24 -9.28 -4.44
N ASN A 44 3.83 -8.34 -3.71
CA ASN A 44 3.54 -8.10 -2.30
C ASN A 44 3.47 -6.58 -2.03
N PRO A 45 2.29 -5.96 -2.13
CA PRO A 45 2.13 -4.52 -1.98
C PRO A 45 2.51 -4.04 -0.57
N ARG A 46 3.53 -3.20 -0.53
CA ARG A 46 4.19 -2.72 0.70
C ARG A 46 3.41 -1.58 1.36
N PRO A 47 3.58 -1.37 2.68
CA PRO A 47 2.92 -0.25 3.36
C PRO A 47 3.44 1.09 2.86
N ALA A 48 2.58 2.11 2.88
CA ALA A 48 2.89 3.48 2.55
C ALA A 48 2.36 4.41 3.64
N SER A 49 2.99 5.58 3.79
CA SER A 49 2.50 6.59 4.72
C SER A 49 1.17 7.19 4.23
N PHE A 50 0.45 7.85 5.13
CA PHE A 50 -0.80 8.51 4.77
C PHE A 50 -0.57 9.64 3.74
N MET A 51 0.47 10.46 3.92
CA MET A 51 0.81 11.50 2.95
C MET A 51 1.19 10.93 1.57
N GLU A 52 1.86 9.77 1.53
CA GLU A 52 2.13 9.06 0.27
C GLU A 52 0.84 8.60 -0.42
N TYR A 53 -0.11 8.08 0.36
CA TYR A 53 -1.44 7.76 -0.15
C TYR A 53 -2.14 8.99 -0.73
N VAL A 54 -2.11 10.14 -0.06
CA VAL A 54 -2.70 11.39 -0.56
C VAL A 54 -2.07 11.78 -1.91
N ASN A 55 -0.75 11.64 -2.06
CA ASN A 55 -0.06 11.91 -3.31
C ASN A 55 -0.45 10.94 -4.44
N VAL A 56 -0.56 9.64 -4.13
CA VAL A 56 -1.02 8.62 -5.08
C VAL A 56 -2.48 8.85 -5.46
N TYR A 57 -3.36 9.15 -4.52
CA TYR A 57 -4.76 9.46 -4.77
C TYR A 57 -4.90 10.63 -5.76
N ARG A 58 -4.16 11.72 -5.52
CA ARG A 58 -4.11 12.88 -6.42
C ARG A 58 -3.68 12.46 -7.82
N TYR A 59 -2.59 11.70 -7.94
CA TYR A 59 -2.07 11.26 -9.23
C TYR A 59 -3.06 10.38 -9.99
N VAL A 60 -3.69 9.41 -9.31
CA VAL A 60 -4.70 8.52 -9.92
C VAL A 60 -5.90 9.33 -10.40
N ARG A 61 -6.44 10.23 -9.57
CA ARG A 61 -7.55 11.12 -9.96
C ARG A 61 -7.21 11.92 -11.21
N ASP A 62 -6.02 12.54 -11.24
CA ASP A 62 -5.67 13.53 -12.25
C ASP A 62 -5.14 12.92 -13.56
N ASN A 63 -4.59 11.70 -13.53
CA ASN A 63 -3.86 11.13 -14.68
C ASN A 63 -4.38 9.78 -15.16
N LEU A 64 -5.22 9.08 -14.38
CA LEU A 64 -5.63 7.70 -14.66
C LEU A 64 -7.16 7.53 -14.73
N ALA A 65 -7.88 8.56 -15.22
CA ALA A 65 -9.34 8.58 -15.31
C ALA A 65 -9.93 7.31 -15.94
N ASP A 66 -9.38 6.87 -17.07
CA ASP A 66 -9.85 5.69 -17.80
C ASP A 66 -9.65 4.37 -17.03
N LEU A 67 -8.81 4.38 -15.98
CA LEU A 67 -8.48 3.21 -15.17
C LEU A 67 -9.08 3.26 -13.76
N HIS A 68 -9.83 4.32 -13.41
CA HIS A 68 -10.38 4.51 -12.06
C HIS A 68 -11.17 3.29 -11.58
N GLN A 69 -12.08 2.79 -12.40
CA GLN A 69 -12.93 1.65 -12.02
C GLN A 69 -12.13 0.36 -11.84
N GLU A 70 -11.15 0.11 -12.72
CA GLU A 70 -10.28 -1.06 -12.62
C GLU A 70 -9.43 -1.01 -11.34
N ILE A 71 -8.84 0.15 -11.04
CA ILE A 71 -8.02 0.37 -9.84
C ILE A 71 -8.87 0.20 -8.58
N VAL A 72 -10.08 0.78 -8.53
CA VAL A 72 -10.99 0.65 -7.38
C VAL A 72 -11.38 -0.79 -7.15
N LYS A 73 -11.78 -1.52 -8.21
CA LYS A 73 -12.11 -2.95 -8.12
C LYS A 73 -10.94 -3.77 -7.56
N LYS A 74 -9.74 -3.60 -8.13
CA LYS A 74 -8.54 -4.30 -7.66
C LYS A 74 -8.19 -3.93 -6.21
N ALA A 75 -8.34 -2.66 -5.83
CA ALA A 75 -8.07 -2.20 -4.47
C ALA A 75 -9.03 -2.78 -3.43
N ILE A 76 -10.32 -2.91 -3.78
CA ILE A 76 -11.31 -3.58 -2.93
C ILE A 76 -10.99 -5.06 -2.78
N ALA A 77 -10.69 -5.76 -3.88
CA ALA A 77 -10.29 -7.17 -3.82
C ALA A 77 -9.04 -7.36 -2.95
N PHE A 78 -8.00 -6.55 -3.17
CA PHE A 78 -6.79 -6.56 -2.35
C PHE A 78 -7.09 -6.31 -0.87
N PHE A 79 -7.92 -5.31 -0.57
CA PHE A 79 -8.31 -5.00 0.79
C PHE A 79 -9.02 -6.17 1.49
N PHE A 80 -9.73 -7.04 0.79
CA PHE A 80 -10.36 -8.19 1.43
C PHE A 80 -9.46 -9.43 1.45
N LEU A 81 -8.69 -9.67 0.38
CA LEU A 81 -8.09 -10.98 0.13
C LEU A 81 -6.57 -11.06 0.33
N GLU A 82 -5.83 -9.97 0.58
CA GLU A 82 -4.35 -10.01 0.69
C GLU A 82 -3.78 -11.03 1.71
N LEU A 83 -4.61 -11.50 2.65
CA LEU A 83 -4.22 -12.44 3.69
C LEU A 83 -4.67 -13.89 3.41
N VAL A 84 -5.47 -14.12 2.36
CA VAL A 84 -6.04 -15.43 2.00
C VAL A 84 -5.86 -15.81 0.54
N ASP A 85 -5.41 -14.89 -0.30
CA ASP A 85 -5.13 -15.11 -1.71
C ASP A 85 -3.67 -14.75 -2.00
N ALA A 86 -2.84 -15.77 -2.22
CA ALA A 86 -1.41 -15.59 -2.53
C ALA A 86 -1.16 -15.01 -3.93
N ASP A 87 -2.16 -15.09 -4.82
CA ASP A 87 -2.05 -14.58 -6.18
C ASP A 87 -2.42 -13.10 -6.27
N ILE A 88 -2.97 -12.50 -5.21
CA ILE A 88 -3.39 -11.11 -5.29
C ILE A 88 -2.20 -10.17 -5.46
N LYS A 89 -2.28 -9.32 -6.49
CA LYS A 89 -1.23 -8.37 -6.86
C LYS A 89 -1.60 -6.94 -6.48
N CYS A 90 -0.62 -6.05 -6.57
CA CYS A 90 -0.82 -4.61 -6.43
C CYS A 90 -1.95 -4.11 -7.35
N PRO A 91 -2.94 -3.36 -6.83
CA PRO A 91 -4.00 -2.78 -7.65
C PRO A 91 -3.52 -1.81 -8.73
N PHE A 92 -2.32 -1.27 -8.57
CA PHE A 92 -1.69 -0.34 -9.51
C PHE A 92 -0.80 -1.04 -10.54
N LEU A 93 -0.81 -2.38 -10.61
CA LEU A 93 -0.17 -3.13 -11.69
C LEU A 93 -1.07 -3.09 -12.94
N GLY A 94 -0.54 -2.51 -14.01
CA GLY A 94 -1.16 -2.45 -15.33
C GLY A 94 -1.20 -3.82 -16.00
N LYS A 95 -1.97 -3.92 -17.08
CA LYS A 95 -2.11 -5.16 -17.88
C LYS A 95 -0.84 -5.53 -18.66
N ASP A 96 0.07 -4.57 -18.81
CA ASP A 96 1.37 -4.68 -19.44
C ASP A 96 2.50 -4.94 -18.41
N ASP A 97 2.14 -5.36 -17.20
CA ASP A 97 3.02 -5.56 -16.04
C ASP A 97 3.77 -4.30 -15.58
N ARG A 98 3.35 -3.12 -16.04
CA ARG A 98 3.94 -1.85 -15.64
C ARG A 98 3.19 -1.23 -14.48
N CYS A 99 3.95 -0.62 -13.56
CA CYS A 99 3.38 0.09 -12.42
C CYS A 99 2.76 1.42 -12.88
N LEU A 100 1.44 1.53 -12.77
CA LEU A 100 0.66 2.71 -13.20
C LEU A 100 1.00 3.97 -12.40
N ILE A 101 1.46 3.82 -11.16
CA ILE A 101 1.81 4.93 -10.26
C ILE A 101 3.32 5.11 -10.10
N TYR A 102 4.12 4.58 -11.03
CA TYR A 102 5.58 4.59 -10.92
C TYR A 102 6.18 5.97 -10.60
N PRO A 103 5.72 7.11 -11.18
CA PRO A 103 6.26 8.44 -10.85
C PRO A 103 6.07 8.84 -9.38
N VAL A 104 4.95 8.43 -8.78
CA VAL A 104 4.54 8.79 -7.40
C VAL A 104 4.61 7.59 -6.45
N ARG A 105 5.36 6.54 -6.80
CA ARG A 105 5.50 5.33 -5.99
C ARG A 105 6.02 5.67 -4.58
N PRO A 106 5.54 4.97 -3.53
CA PRO A 106 5.90 5.26 -2.15
C PRO A 106 7.34 4.84 -1.82
N LEU A 107 7.85 5.33 -0.69
CA LEU A 107 9.18 5.07 -0.16
C LEU A 107 9.47 3.57 -0.07
N SER A 108 8.51 2.78 0.41
CA SER A 108 8.66 1.33 0.54
C SER A 108 8.86 0.62 -0.81
N CYS A 109 8.26 1.14 -1.88
CA CYS A 109 8.49 0.66 -3.26
C CYS A 109 9.80 1.19 -3.84
N ARG A 110 10.23 2.40 -3.49
CA ARG A 110 11.53 2.97 -3.91
C ARG A 110 12.71 2.29 -3.23
N ALA A 111 12.51 1.86 -1.98
CA ALA A 111 13.50 1.14 -1.18
C ALA A 111 13.77 -0.29 -1.70
N PHE A 112 12.82 -0.87 -2.44
CA PHE A 112 12.96 -2.22 -2.95
C PHE A 112 14.13 -2.33 -3.94
N GLY A 113 15.10 -3.17 -3.59
CA GLY A 113 16.30 -3.43 -4.40
C GLY A 113 17.46 -2.42 -4.23
N ILE A 114 17.28 -1.35 -3.44
CA ILE A 114 18.40 -0.46 -3.05
C ILE A 114 18.95 -0.76 -1.66
N LEU A 115 18.30 -1.61 -0.88
CA LEU A 115 18.78 -2.05 0.42
C LEU A 115 20.02 -2.96 0.26
N ALA A 116 21.03 -2.76 1.10
CA ALA A 116 22.24 -3.58 1.11
C ALA A 116 21.95 -5.05 1.47
N ASP A 117 22.78 -5.96 0.94
CA ASP A 117 22.58 -7.39 1.16
C ASP A 117 22.80 -7.73 2.64
N GLY A 118 21.88 -8.49 3.23
CA GLY A 118 21.90 -8.85 4.65
C GLY A 118 21.25 -7.85 5.61
N GLU A 119 20.84 -6.67 5.12
CA GLU A 119 20.07 -5.72 5.92
C GLU A 119 18.61 -6.17 6.09
N HIS A 120 18.00 -5.81 7.22
CA HIS A 120 16.59 -6.08 7.47
C HIS A 120 15.69 -5.08 6.72
N ASP A 121 14.68 -5.61 6.03
CA ASP A 121 13.69 -4.78 5.35
C ASP A 121 12.59 -4.32 6.30
N ILE A 122 12.68 -3.06 6.73
CA ILE A 122 11.79 -2.43 7.71
C ILE A 122 10.31 -2.31 7.27
N PHE A 123 10.01 -2.63 6.01
CA PHE A 123 8.64 -2.56 5.47
C PHE A 123 7.93 -3.92 5.40
N VAL A 124 8.63 -5.01 5.73
CA VAL A 124 8.06 -6.36 5.71
C VAL A 124 7.39 -6.65 7.06
N PRO A 125 6.07 -6.93 7.09
CA PRO A 125 5.39 -7.27 8.33
C PRO A 125 5.78 -8.66 8.85
N ASN A 126 5.65 -8.88 10.15
CA ASN A 126 5.77 -10.21 10.75
C ASN A 126 4.48 -11.02 10.48
N MET A 127 4.47 -11.75 9.37
CA MET A 127 3.30 -12.53 8.94
C MET A 127 2.91 -13.66 9.90
N ALA A 128 3.86 -14.22 10.65
CA ALA A 128 3.55 -15.22 11.67
C ALA A 128 2.70 -14.63 12.81
N ALA A 129 3.04 -13.42 13.27
CA ALA A 129 2.25 -12.72 14.28
C ALA A 129 0.85 -12.34 13.74
N VAL A 130 0.76 -11.94 12.47
CA VAL A 130 -0.54 -11.67 11.81
C VAL A 130 -1.40 -12.93 11.76
N ALA A 131 -0.82 -14.07 11.36
CA ALA A 131 -1.53 -15.35 11.30
C ALA A 131 -2.04 -15.78 12.68
N GLU A 132 -1.21 -15.68 13.72
CA GLU A 132 -1.60 -15.98 15.11
C GLU A 132 -2.77 -15.10 15.56
N GLN A 133 -2.70 -13.79 15.29
CA GLN A 133 -3.77 -12.86 15.65
C GLN A 133 -5.09 -13.22 14.94
N TYR A 134 -5.05 -13.51 13.64
CA TYR A 134 -6.25 -13.85 12.88
C TYR A 134 -6.88 -15.18 13.32
N GLN A 135 -6.04 -16.16 13.67
CA GLN A 135 -6.52 -17.41 14.25
C GLN A 135 -7.18 -17.18 15.62
N LYS A 136 -6.57 -16.37 16.48
CA LYS A 136 -7.07 -16.09 17.84
C LYS A 136 -8.36 -15.27 17.85
N GLU A 137 -8.42 -14.21 17.05
CA GLU A 137 -9.55 -13.26 17.07
C GLU A 137 -10.73 -13.74 16.23
N TYR A 138 -10.46 -14.38 15.09
CA TYR A 138 -11.50 -14.69 14.10
C TYR A 138 -11.63 -16.19 13.80
N GLY A 139 -10.73 -17.03 14.29
CA GLY A 139 -10.70 -18.46 13.96
C GLY A 139 -10.33 -18.72 12.50
N ILE A 140 -9.59 -17.81 11.86
CA ILE A 140 -9.18 -17.92 10.45
C ILE A 140 -7.74 -18.39 10.40
N THR A 141 -7.51 -19.55 9.79
CA THR A 141 -6.17 -20.04 9.45
C THR A 141 -5.75 -19.45 8.12
N LEU A 142 -4.68 -18.65 8.11
CA LEU A 142 -4.15 -18.06 6.87
C LEU A 142 -3.40 -19.12 6.06
N PRO A 143 -3.48 -19.11 4.72
CA PRO A 143 -2.76 -20.07 3.87
C PRO A 143 -1.24 -19.98 4.02
N ASP A 144 -0.56 -21.12 3.94
CA ASP A 144 0.90 -21.19 4.07
C ASP A 144 1.62 -20.41 2.95
N GLU A 145 1.05 -20.38 1.74
CA GLU A 145 1.63 -19.61 0.63
C GLU A 145 1.62 -18.11 0.90
N VAL A 146 0.69 -17.61 1.72
CA VAL A 146 0.62 -16.20 2.13
C VAL A 146 1.57 -15.93 3.30
N VAL A 147 1.55 -16.78 4.33
CA VAL A 147 2.32 -16.57 5.56
C VAL A 147 3.83 -16.67 5.30
N ASN A 148 4.24 -17.62 4.46
CA ASN A 148 5.65 -17.87 4.16
C ASN A 148 6.13 -17.20 2.86
N PHE A 149 5.29 -16.36 2.23
CA PHE A 149 5.66 -15.64 1.03
C PHE A 149 6.88 -14.75 1.28
N THR A 150 7.92 -14.92 0.45
CA THR A 150 9.08 -14.03 0.44
C THR A 150 9.18 -13.39 -0.94
N LEU A 151 9.19 -12.06 -0.97
CA LEU A 151 9.41 -11.33 -2.21
C LEU A 151 10.87 -11.55 -2.65
N PRO A 152 11.13 -12.02 -3.88
CA PRO A 152 12.49 -12.25 -4.34
C PRO A 152 13.28 -10.93 -4.42
N ALA A 153 14.60 -11.01 -4.28
CA ALA A 153 15.46 -9.84 -4.44
C ALA A 153 15.30 -9.23 -5.85
N CYS A 154 15.38 -7.91 -5.95
CA CYS A 154 15.27 -7.23 -7.25
C CYS A 154 16.56 -7.37 -8.06
N GLY A 155 16.51 -8.10 -9.17
CA GLY A 155 17.62 -8.20 -10.13
C GLY A 155 17.67 -7.06 -11.17
N ASP A 156 16.58 -6.31 -11.33
CA ASP A 156 16.41 -5.37 -12.45
C ASP A 156 16.62 -3.90 -12.08
N ILE A 157 16.84 -3.60 -10.80
CA ILE A 157 17.16 -2.24 -10.36
C ILE A 157 18.66 -2.00 -10.50
N LYS A 158 19.02 -0.85 -11.07
CA LYS A 158 20.42 -0.42 -11.16
C LYS A 158 20.57 0.93 -10.49
N LEU A 159 21.58 1.07 -9.65
CA LEU A 159 21.98 2.35 -9.06
C LEU A 159 22.71 3.15 -10.15
N GLU A 160 22.16 4.30 -10.51
CA GLU A 160 22.80 5.23 -11.46
C GLU A 160 23.86 6.08 -10.75
N LYS A 161 23.55 6.49 -9.52
CA LYS A 161 24.46 7.22 -8.62
C LYS A 161 24.19 6.82 -7.17
N GLY A 162 25.26 6.67 -6.40
CA GLY A 162 25.20 6.30 -4.99
C GLY A 162 25.53 4.83 -4.73
N GLN A 163 25.30 4.39 -3.50
CA GLN A 163 25.51 3.01 -3.05
C GLN A 163 24.18 2.45 -2.53
N LYS A 164 24.12 1.12 -2.38
CA LYS A 164 23.04 0.50 -1.61
C LYS A 164 23.00 1.12 -0.21
N VAL A 165 21.81 1.28 0.34
CA VAL A 165 21.56 1.92 1.63
C VAL A 165 21.37 0.87 2.72
N ASN A 166 21.62 1.23 3.97
CA ASN A 166 21.33 0.38 5.13
C ASN A 166 19.92 0.65 5.68
N ALA A 167 19.47 -0.21 6.60
CA ALA A 167 18.15 -0.09 7.22
C ALA A 167 18.01 1.25 7.98
N GLU A 168 19.03 1.68 8.72
CA GLU A 168 19.01 2.94 9.48
C GLU A 168 18.75 4.15 8.59
N PHE A 169 19.35 4.20 7.40
CA PHE A 169 19.08 5.25 6.43
C PHE A 169 17.61 5.26 6.01
N LEU A 170 17.03 4.10 5.67
CA LEU A 170 15.61 4.00 5.31
C LEU A 170 14.69 4.36 6.47
N GLU A 171 15.04 4.01 7.70
CA GLU A 171 14.29 4.40 8.90
C GLU A 171 14.24 5.92 9.03
N ARG A 172 15.37 6.62 8.80
CA ARG A 172 15.38 8.09 8.80
C ARG A 172 14.47 8.68 7.72
N GLN A 173 14.43 8.10 6.52
CA GLN A 173 13.52 8.56 5.47
C GLN A 173 12.05 8.28 5.83
N LEU A 174 11.78 7.13 6.43
CA LEU A 174 10.45 6.79 6.92
C LEU A 174 9.99 7.78 8.00
N LEU A 175 10.86 8.16 8.96
CA LEU A 175 10.54 9.15 9.97
C LEU A 175 10.16 10.52 9.36
N LYS A 176 10.80 10.91 8.25
CA LYS A 176 10.42 12.12 7.51
C LYS A 176 9.02 12.00 6.89
N CYS A 177 8.67 10.85 6.32
CA CYS A 177 7.31 10.59 5.85
C CYS A 177 6.30 10.64 7.01
N LEU A 178 6.61 10.04 8.15
CA LEU A 178 5.74 10.04 9.34
C LEU A 178 5.58 11.45 9.95
N ALA A 179 6.59 12.30 9.84
CA ALA A 179 6.48 13.71 10.22
C ALA A 179 5.52 14.51 9.34
N LEU A 180 5.30 14.08 8.09
CA LEU A 180 4.25 14.63 7.24
C LEU A 180 2.88 14.08 7.65
N ASP A 181 2.80 12.78 7.98
CA ASP A 181 1.56 12.17 8.49
C ASP A 181 1.07 12.82 9.79
N SER A 182 1.99 13.22 10.68
CA SER A 182 1.65 13.90 11.94
C SER A 182 1.05 15.30 11.77
N ARG A 183 0.92 15.79 10.53
CA ARG A 183 0.13 16.98 10.20
C ARG A 183 -1.37 16.69 10.10
N PHE A 184 -1.74 15.42 9.96
CA PHE A 184 -3.12 14.96 9.79
C PHE A 184 -3.63 14.14 10.97
N VAL A 185 -2.71 13.48 11.68
CA VAL A 185 -3.03 12.65 12.86
C VAL A 185 -2.14 13.04 14.04
N PRO A 186 -2.58 12.75 15.27
CA PRO A 186 -1.73 12.88 16.45
C PRO A 186 -0.37 12.19 16.29
N PRO A 187 0.75 12.79 16.78
CA PRO A 187 2.09 12.23 16.63
C PRO A 187 2.26 10.81 17.19
N ASP A 188 1.62 10.46 18.30
CA ASP A 188 1.64 9.11 18.88
C ASP A 188 1.09 8.06 17.89
N LEU A 189 0.02 8.41 17.18
CA LEU A 189 -0.56 7.54 16.15
C LEU A 189 0.36 7.40 14.93
N ALA A 190 1.05 8.47 14.53
CA ALA A 190 1.96 8.46 13.38
C ALA A 190 3.27 7.72 13.68
N PHE A 191 3.94 8.05 14.77
CA PHE A 191 5.30 7.59 15.06
C PHE A 191 5.36 6.30 15.87
N GLU A 192 4.60 6.22 16.97
CA GLU A 192 4.68 5.09 17.90
C GLU A 192 3.84 3.91 17.42
N GLN A 193 2.57 4.16 17.12
CA GLN A 193 1.64 3.10 16.70
C GLN A 193 1.70 2.82 15.19
N ARG A 194 2.30 3.74 14.41
CA ARG A 194 2.41 3.68 12.95
C ARG A 194 1.10 3.33 12.24
N VAL A 195 -0.04 3.78 12.79
CA VAL A 195 -1.37 3.37 12.28
C VAL A 195 -1.67 3.91 10.88
N THR A 196 -0.88 4.87 10.41
CA THR A 196 -0.95 5.44 9.06
C THR A 196 -0.21 4.61 8.02
N MET A 197 0.70 3.73 8.44
CA MET A 197 1.47 2.85 7.57
C MET A 197 0.65 1.63 7.17
N MET A 198 0.07 1.67 5.98
CA MET A 198 -0.65 0.53 5.41
C MET A 198 -0.53 0.53 3.88
N PRO A 199 -0.77 -0.61 3.22
CA PRO A 199 -0.75 -0.65 1.77
C PRO A 199 -1.71 0.39 1.17
N LEU A 200 -1.27 1.07 0.10
CA LEU A 200 -2.04 2.09 -0.61
C LEU A 200 -3.45 1.62 -0.99
N ALA A 201 -3.56 0.34 -1.37
CA ALA A 201 -4.81 -0.33 -1.69
C ALA A 201 -5.81 -0.33 -0.53
N LYS A 202 -5.34 -0.51 0.71
CA LYS A 202 -6.21 -0.47 1.89
C LYS A 202 -6.73 0.93 2.17
N HIS A 203 -5.85 1.93 2.05
CA HIS A 203 -6.25 3.33 2.16
C HIS A 203 -7.32 3.67 1.13
N LEU A 204 -7.12 3.28 -0.14
CA LEU A 204 -8.06 3.53 -1.22
C LEU A 204 -9.40 2.81 -1.00
N ALA A 205 -9.38 1.51 -0.71
CA ALA A 205 -10.59 0.74 -0.46
C ALA A 205 -11.41 1.32 0.70
N ALA A 206 -10.75 1.80 1.76
CA ALA A 206 -11.43 2.44 2.88
C ALA A 206 -11.99 3.82 2.56
N THR A 207 -11.32 4.61 1.70
CA THR A 207 -11.86 5.87 1.20
C THR A 207 -13.11 5.62 0.35
N VAL A 208 -13.12 4.55 -0.45
CA VAL A 208 -14.25 4.16 -1.31
C VAL A 208 -15.42 3.57 -0.52
N LEU A 209 -15.15 2.57 0.32
CA LEU A 209 -16.18 1.75 0.97
C LEU A 209 -16.62 2.25 2.33
N ASN A 210 -15.92 3.25 2.91
CA ASN A 210 -15.97 3.76 4.28
C ASN A 210 -15.19 2.93 5.32
N GLU A 211 -14.97 3.50 6.51
CA GLU A 211 -14.13 2.88 7.56
C GLU A 211 -14.76 1.65 8.23
N GLY A 212 -16.10 1.60 8.33
CA GLY A 212 -16.83 0.48 8.92
C GLY A 212 -16.65 -0.84 8.16
N ILE A 213 -16.14 -0.78 6.93
CA ILE A 213 -15.90 -1.96 6.09
C ILE A 213 -14.86 -2.93 6.66
N ARG A 214 -13.94 -2.45 7.51
CA ARG A 214 -12.91 -3.29 8.15
C ARG A 214 -13.52 -4.44 8.95
N ALA A 215 -14.63 -4.20 9.63
CA ALA A 215 -15.31 -5.23 10.42
C ALA A 215 -15.87 -6.37 9.56
N LYS A 216 -16.03 -6.17 8.24
CA LYS A 216 -16.50 -7.19 7.29
C LYS A 216 -15.40 -8.00 6.64
N ARG A 217 -14.15 -7.64 6.90
CA ARG A 217 -13.02 -8.31 6.28
C ARG A 217 -12.89 -9.78 6.71
N PRO A 218 -13.03 -10.16 7.99
CA PRO A 218 -13.03 -11.57 8.40
C PRO A 218 -14.17 -12.37 7.76
N ASP A 219 -15.37 -11.80 7.63
CA ASP A 219 -16.53 -12.46 7.02
C ASP A 219 -16.24 -12.84 5.55
N VAL A 220 -15.67 -11.91 4.78
CA VAL A 220 -15.29 -12.14 3.37
C VAL A 220 -14.17 -13.17 3.26
N MET A 221 -13.16 -13.10 4.11
CA MET A 221 -12.04 -14.05 4.11
C MET A 221 -12.51 -15.48 4.40
N LYS A 222 -13.42 -15.66 5.36
CA LYS A 222 -14.00 -16.98 5.67
C LYS A 222 -14.76 -17.55 4.48
N GLU A 223 -15.68 -16.76 3.90
CA GLU A 223 -16.46 -17.19 2.74
C GLU A 223 -15.53 -17.55 1.56
N TYR A 224 -14.49 -16.75 1.32
CA TYR A 224 -13.50 -17.00 0.26
C TYR A 224 -12.78 -18.34 0.44
N LEU A 225 -12.33 -18.64 1.65
CA LEU A 225 -11.64 -19.90 1.97
C LEU A 225 -12.60 -21.10 1.90
N GLU A 226 -13.82 -20.97 2.44
CA GLU A 226 -14.83 -22.04 2.46
C GLU A 226 -15.32 -22.42 1.06
N ASN A 227 -15.41 -21.44 0.16
CA ASN A 227 -15.90 -21.64 -1.21
C ASN A 227 -14.78 -21.80 -2.25
N GLY A 228 -13.55 -22.12 -1.82
CA GLY A 228 -12.45 -22.44 -2.73
C GLY A 228 -12.02 -21.30 -3.65
N GLY A 229 -11.99 -20.07 -3.14
CA GLY A 229 -11.52 -18.89 -3.87
C GLY A 229 -12.63 -18.00 -4.45
N SER A 230 -13.83 -18.04 -3.88
CA SER A 230 -14.95 -17.19 -4.31
C SER A 230 -15.73 -16.61 -3.14
N SER A 231 -16.23 -15.37 -3.26
CA SER A 231 -17.04 -14.75 -2.21
C SER A 231 -18.10 -13.82 -2.81
N LEU A 232 -19.36 -14.11 -2.52
CA LEU A 232 -20.49 -13.26 -2.92
C LEU A 232 -20.49 -11.94 -2.13
N LEU A 233 -19.98 -11.95 -0.89
CA LEU A 233 -19.76 -10.71 -0.13
C LEU A 233 -18.74 -9.81 -0.82
N LEU A 234 -17.63 -10.37 -1.31
CA LEU A 234 -16.66 -9.61 -2.08
C LEU A 234 -17.29 -8.99 -3.32
N ASP A 235 -18.01 -9.78 -4.12
CA ASP A 235 -18.68 -9.29 -5.34
C ASP A 235 -19.63 -8.12 -5.04
N LYS A 236 -20.37 -8.21 -3.93
CA LYS A 236 -21.25 -7.13 -3.47
C LYS A 236 -20.47 -5.86 -3.12
N PHE A 237 -19.31 -5.98 -2.49
CA PHE A 237 -18.48 -4.81 -2.15
C PHE A 237 -17.80 -4.21 -3.39
N VAL A 238 -17.36 -5.04 -4.33
CA VAL A 238 -16.85 -4.60 -5.63
C VAL A 238 -17.92 -3.81 -6.39
N ALA A 239 -19.13 -4.36 -6.53
CA ALA A 239 -20.25 -3.69 -7.21
C ALA A 239 -20.66 -2.37 -6.52
N ARG A 240 -20.47 -2.26 -5.20
CA ARG A 240 -20.64 -0.99 -4.48
C ARG A 240 -19.55 0.02 -4.84
N GLY A 241 -18.31 -0.44 -4.98
CA GLY A 241 -17.17 0.37 -5.39
C GLY A 241 -17.27 0.92 -6.80
N GLU A 242 -17.95 0.23 -7.72
CA GLU A 242 -18.15 0.67 -9.10
C GLU A 242 -18.92 2.00 -9.24
N ARG A 243 -19.64 2.41 -8.18
CA ARG A 243 -20.36 3.69 -8.11
C ARG A 243 -19.46 4.84 -7.67
N PHE A 244 -18.21 4.56 -7.29
CA PHE A 244 -17.26 5.56 -6.84
C PHE A 244 -16.74 6.38 -8.02
N SER A 245 -16.64 7.68 -7.80
CA SER A 245 -15.97 8.62 -8.68
C SER A 245 -14.97 9.41 -7.84
N PHE A 246 -13.78 9.63 -8.39
CA PHE A 246 -12.68 10.33 -7.72
C PHE A 246 -12.94 11.82 -7.52
#